data_AF-A0A973UCV1-F1
#
_entry.id   AF-A0A973UCV1-F1
#
_cell.length_a   1.000
_cell.length_b   1.000
_cell.length_c   1.000
_cell.angle_alpha   90.00
_cell.angle_beta   90.00
_cell.angle_gamma   90.00
#
_symmetry.space_group_name_H-M   'P 1'
#
loop_
_entity.id
_entity.type
_entity.pdbx_description
1 polymer ?
#
loop_
_entity_poly.entity_id
_entity_poly.type
_entity_poly.pdbx_seq_one_letter_code
_entity_poly.pdbx_strand_id
1 'polypeptide(L)'
;MALQRLVTLASSAAMIAAASLFGLSAQAQAAHAQAADIQAADIQAADAQAAPRAGCSSIGGGKYNCHVWKTASTWWCTTTDQTDSCDGVPAGILYGGTNYFYCQIWGHEFRYGSYYNHYWARTDDDSGNKRVWLPVVWISGGVNDGPIPGLPFC
;
A
#
# COMPACT_ATOMS: atom_id res chain seq x y z
N MET A 1 -38.50 27.02 53.26
CA MET A 1 -39.13 28.26 53.80
C MET A 1 -38.08 29.35 53.81
N ALA A 2 -38.42 30.51 53.23
CA ALA A 2 -37.73 31.80 53.36
C ALA A 2 -36.27 31.88 52.84
N LEU A 3 -35.79 32.91 52.17
CA LEU A 3 -36.27 34.23 51.72
C LEU A 3 -35.18 34.64 50.66
N GLN A 4 -35.46 35.13 49.45
CA GLN A 4 -35.69 36.57 49.16
C GLN A 4 -34.46 37.41 49.60
N ARG A 5 -33.78 38.27 48.81
CA ARG A 5 -34.04 38.96 47.55
C ARG A 5 -32.82 39.89 47.26
N LEU A 6 -32.61 40.28 45.99
CA LEU A 6 -32.42 41.67 45.48
C LEU A 6 -31.51 42.68 46.27
N VAL A 7 -30.70 43.61 45.72
CA VAL A 7 -30.44 44.13 44.37
C VAL A 7 -29.43 45.30 44.47
N THR A 8 -28.64 45.56 43.39
CA THR A 8 -28.02 46.86 42.96
C THR A 8 -27.03 47.62 43.88
N LEU A 9 -26.13 48.54 43.47
CA LEU A 9 -25.92 49.50 42.35
C LEU A 9 -24.37 49.69 42.18
N ALA A 10 -23.77 49.76 40.98
CA ALA A 10 -23.63 50.88 40.03
C ALA A 10 -22.41 51.82 40.26
N SER A 11 -21.94 52.43 39.15
CA SER A 11 -21.07 53.63 39.00
C SER A 11 -19.55 53.37 38.98
N SER A 12 -18.69 53.90 38.08
CA SER A 12 -18.72 54.93 37.02
C SER A 12 -17.48 54.70 36.11
N ALA A 13 -17.58 54.69 34.78
CA ALA A 13 -17.34 55.79 33.81
C ALA A 13 -15.96 56.48 33.82
N ALA A 14 -15.19 56.29 32.72
CA ALA A 14 -14.32 57.27 32.02
C ALA A 14 -13.61 56.54 30.84
N MET A 15 -14.07 56.60 29.59
CA MET A 15 -13.76 57.62 28.57
C MET A 15 -12.29 58.08 28.54
N ILE A 16 -11.56 57.76 27.46
CA ILE A 16 -10.91 58.74 26.57
C ILE A 16 -10.65 58.06 25.21
N ALA A 17 -11.12 58.76 24.18
CA ALA A 17 -10.94 58.47 22.78
C ALA A 17 -9.62 59.05 22.25
N ALA A 18 -9.02 58.39 21.26
CA ALA A 18 -8.21 59.08 20.26
C ALA A 18 -8.34 58.33 18.91
N ALA A 19 -9.11 58.94 18.03
CA ALA A 19 -9.26 58.57 16.62
C ALA A 19 -8.25 59.35 15.79
N SER A 20 -7.63 58.72 14.79
CA SER A 20 -7.14 59.33 13.53
C SER A 20 -6.80 58.17 12.56
N LEU A 21 -7.58 57.95 11.49
CA LEU A 21 -7.32 58.40 10.10
C LEU A 21 -6.03 57.74 9.56
N PHE A 22 -6.01 56.89 8.54
CA PHE A 22 -6.48 56.97 7.15
C PHE A 22 -6.66 55.51 6.64
N GLY A 23 -7.65 55.11 5.84
CA GLY A 23 -7.93 55.55 4.47
C GLY A 23 -8.71 54.44 3.75
N LEU A 24 -9.57 54.85 2.82
CA LEU A 24 -10.63 54.10 2.16
C LEU A 24 -10.11 53.08 1.13
N SER A 25 -10.74 51.89 1.06
CA SER A 25 -11.30 51.36 -0.20
C SER A 25 -12.19 50.12 0.04
N ALA A 26 -13.44 50.23 -0.42
CA ALA A 26 -14.41 49.23 -0.88
C ALA A 26 -13.88 47.79 -1.11
N GLN A 27 -14.64 46.69 -0.97
CA GLN A 27 -16.06 46.39 -0.75
C GLN A 27 -16.16 44.87 -0.54
N ALA A 28 -17.04 44.46 0.38
CA ALA A 28 -17.88 43.25 0.35
C ALA A 28 -17.28 41.84 0.09
N GLN A 29 -17.16 41.04 1.16
CA GLN A 29 -17.60 39.63 1.23
C GLN A 29 -17.88 39.28 2.71
N ALA A 30 -19.14 39.19 3.13
CA ALA A 30 -19.92 37.95 3.21
C ALA A 30 -19.39 36.95 4.27
N ALA A 31 -20.10 36.91 5.39
CA ALA A 31 -20.20 35.90 6.45
C ALA A 31 -19.24 34.68 6.37
N HIS A 32 -18.24 34.65 7.26
CA HIS A 32 -17.55 33.41 7.63
C HIS A 32 -18.33 32.70 8.75
N ALA A 33 -19.04 31.63 8.38
CA ALA A 33 -19.49 30.61 9.30
C ALA A 33 -18.27 29.93 9.93
N GLN A 34 -18.32 29.76 11.26
CA GLN A 34 -17.28 29.11 12.05
C GLN A 34 -17.25 27.61 11.72
N ALA A 35 -16.14 27.14 11.13
CA ALA A 35 -15.85 25.72 11.01
C ALA A 35 -14.98 25.27 12.19
N ALA A 36 -15.42 24.18 12.82
CA ALA A 36 -14.78 23.53 13.94
C ALA A 36 -13.39 22.98 13.57
N ASP A 37 -12.47 23.14 14.51
CA ASP A 37 -11.19 22.45 14.60
C ASP A 37 -11.42 20.91 14.60
N ILE A 38 -10.93 20.23 13.57
CA ILE A 38 -10.74 18.78 13.57
C ILE A 38 -9.24 18.53 13.66
N GLN A 39 -8.82 18.01 14.82
CA GLN A 39 -7.47 17.53 15.08
C GLN A 39 -7.07 16.44 14.08
N ALA A 40 -6.03 16.71 13.29
CA ALA A 40 -5.48 15.86 12.26
C ALA A 40 -4.62 14.71 12.84
N ALA A 41 -5.24 13.73 13.50
CA ALA A 41 -4.55 12.54 14.03
C ALA A 41 -5.12 11.19 13.57
N ASP A 42 -6.15 11.15 12.71
CA ASP A 42 -6.73 9.88 12.22
C ASP A 42 -7.29 9.98 10.79
N ILE A 43 -6.45 10.37 9.83
CA ILE A 43 -6.69 9.99 8.42
C ILE A 43 -5.39 9.41 7.87
N GLN A 44 -5.09 8.18 8.28
CA GLN A 44 -4.14 7.31 7.59
C GLN A 44 -4.89 6.09 7.05
N ALA A 45 -5.88 6.35 6.18
CA ALA A 45 -6.54 5.31 5.42
C ALA A 45 -7.18 5.88 4.15
N ALA A 46 -6.36 6.41 3.22
CA ALA A 46 -6.68 6.52 1.78
C ALA A 46 -5.63 7.34 1.03
N ASP A 47 -4.39 6.85 0.95
CA ASP A 47 -3.44 7.13 -0.15
C ASP A 47 -2.18 6.27 0.10
N ALA A 48 -2.28 4.99 -0.20
CA ALA A 48 -1.09 4.22 -0.53
C ALA A 48 -1.01 4.14 -2.07
N GLN A 49 -0.94 5.29 -2.73
CA GLN A 49 -0.62 5.38 -4.15
C GLN A 49 0.79 4.81 -4.32
N ALA A 50 0.84 3.68 -5.01
CA ALA A 50 1.98 2.81 -5.25
C ALA A 50 3.35 3.53 -5.28
N ALA A 51 4.09 3.42 -4.18
CA ALA A 51 5.53 3.27 -4.27
C ALA A 51 5.83 2.18 -5.33
N PRO A 52 6.94 2.25 -6.09
CA PRO A 52 7.35 1.12 -6.93
C PRO A 52 7.24 -0.11 -6.05
N ARG A 53 6.35 -1.06 -6.41
CA ARG A 53 6.11 -2.22 -5.55
C ARG A 53 7.48 -2.82 -5.34
N ALA A 54 7.97 -2.71 -4.11
CA ALA A 54 9.21 -3.34 -3.73
C ALA A 54 9.10 -4.80 -4.15
N GLY A 55 10.24 -5.42 -4.47
CA GLY A 55 10.26 -6.86 -4.67
C GLY A 55 9.81 -7.59 -3.40
N CYS A 56 10.27 -8.81 -3.21
CA CYS A 56 9.82 -9.58 -2.06
C CYS A 56 10.46 -9.10 -0.75
N SER A 57 9.75 -9.26 0.36
CA SER A 57 10.26 -8.97 1.71
C SER A 57 10.24 -10.23 2.58
N SER A 58 11.31 -10.46 3.33
CA SER A 58 11.40 -11.62 4.23
C SER A 58 10.36 -11.53 5.35
N ILE A 59 9.68 -12.64 5.61
CA ILE A 59 8.75 -12.80 6.75
C ILE A 59 9.26 -13.84 7.77
N GLY A 60 10.53 -14.23 7.66
CA GLY A 60 11.13 -15.29 8.47
C GLY A 60 10.78 -16.70 7.99
N GLY A 61 11.43 -17.72 8.57
CA GLY A 61 11.17 -19.13 8.23
C GLY A 61 11.50 -19.51 6.78
N GLY A 62 12.38 -18.76 6.11
CA GLY A 62 12.72 -18.98 4.69
C GLY A 62 11.61 -18.59 3.71
N LYS A 63 10.67 -17.73 4.14
CA LYS A 63 9.55 -17.24 3.32
C LYS A 63 9.66 -15.75 3.07
N TYR A 64 9.18 -15.33 1.90
CA TYR A 64 9.23 -13.96 1.42
C TYR A 64 7.87 -13.58 0.84
N ASN A 65 7.27 -12.50 1.35
CA ASN A 65 6.02 -11.99 0.80
C ASN A 65 6.30 -11.19 -0.47
N CYS A 66 5.63 -11.57 -1.54
CA CYS A 66 5.68 -10.91 -2.83
C CYS A 66 4.25 -10.54 -3.26
N HIS A 67 4.10 -9.48 -4.06
CA HIS A 67 2.80 -9.13 -4.62
C HIS A 67 2.59 -9.76 -6.00
N VAL A 68 1.62 -10.64 -6.11
CA VAL A 68 1.16 -11.27 -7.35
C VAL A 68 0.06 -10.40 -7.95
N TRP A 69 0.28 -9.82 -9.13
CA TRP A 69 -0.63 -8.80 -9.68
C TRP A 69 -1.88 -9.40 -10.36
N LYS A 70 -1.89 -10.71 -10.61
CA LYS A 70 -3.02 -11.43 -11.21
C LYS A 70 -3.03 -12.90 -10.81
N THR A 71 -4.21 -13.46 -10.58
CA THR A 71 -4.41 -14.91 -10.44
C THR A 71 -3.84 -15.65 -11.66
N ALA A 72 -3.04 -16.68 -11.41
CA ALA A 72 -2.29 -17.38 -12.44
C ALA A 72 -2.10 -18.87 -12.12
N SER A 73 -1.78 -19.65 -13.14
CA SER A 73 -1.45 -21.06 -12.99
C SER A 73 -0.05 -21.25 -12.39
N THR A 74 0.05 -22.20 -11.47
CA THR A 74 1.31 -22.75 -10.97
C THR A 74 1.68 -24.01 -11.76
N TRP A 75 2.94 -24.41 -11.71
CA TRP A 75 3.50 -25.45 -12.56
C TRP A 75 4.37 -26.41 -11.75
N TRP A 76 4.36 -27.68 -12.17
CA TRP A 76 5.37 -28.63 -11.73
C TRP A 76 6.66 -28.38 -12.49
N CYS A 77 7.77 -28.34 -11.75
CA CYS A 77 9.10 -28.23 -12.34
C CYS A 77 10.03 -29.24 -11.69
N THR A 78 10.91 -29.82 -12.49
CA THR A 78 11.90 -30.79 -12.03
C THR A 78 13.19 -30.05 -11.68
N THR A 79 13.52 -30.01 -10.38
CA THR A 79 14.75 -29.41 -9.82
C THR A 79 15.85 -30.46 -9.67
N THR A 80 16.66 -30.67 -10.71
CA THR A 80 17.88 -31.50 -10.59
C THR A 80 19.16 -30.67 -10.50
N ASP A 81 19.16 -29.46 -11.04
CA ASP A 81 20.24 -28.45 -10.97
C ASP A 81 19.56 -27.06 -10.91
N GLN A 82 20.25 -25.97 -10.55
CA GLN A 82 19.68 -24.59 -10.42
C GLN A 82 18.98 -24.01 -11.68
N THR A 83 18.78 -24.85 -12.69
CA THR A 83 17.95 -24.66 -13.87
C THR A 83 16.86 -25.72 -13.89
N ASP A 84 15.60 -25.31 -13.80
CA ASP A 84 14.48 -26.26 -13.95
C ASP A 84 14.00 -26.34 -15.40
N SER A 85 13.58 -27.54 -15.76
CA SER A 85 12.55 -27.73 -16.78
C SER A 85 11.19 -27.61 -16.09
N CYS A 86 10.52 -26.48 -16.30
CA CYS A 86 9.11 -26.34 -16.00
C CYS A 86 8.34 -26.91 -17.19
N ASP A 87 7.99 -28.19 -17.10
CA ASP A 87 7.66 -29.10 -18.22
C ASP A 87 6.33 -28.79 -18.94
N GLY A 88 5.73 -27.64 -18.67
CA GLY A 88 4.44 -27.29 -19.23
C GLY A 88 3.27 -28.09 -18.63
N VAL A 89 3.42 -28.67 -17.43
CA VAL A 89 2.31 -29.29 -16.69
C VAL A 89 1.79 -28.33 -15.61
N PRO A 90 0.58 -27.76 -15.77
CA PRO A 90 -0.05 -26.95 -14.73
C PRO A 90 -0.29 -27.79 -13.47
N ALA A 91 0.05 -27.25 -12.31
CA ALA A 91 -0.20 -27.86 -11.02
C ALA A 91 -1.53 -27.41 -10.42
N GLY A 92 -1.78 -26.10 -10.43
CA GLY A 92 -2.94 -25.50 -9.80
C GLY A 92 -3.04 -24.00 -10.07
N ILE A 93 -3.65 -23.29 -9.13
CA ILE A 93 -3.90 -21.85 -9.19
C ILE A 93 -3.32 -21.17 -7.95
N LEU A 94 -2.68 -20.03 -8.16
CA LEU A 94 -2.34 -19.06 -7.12
C LEU A 94 -3.13 -17.78 -7.37
N TYR A 95 -3.85 -17.30 -6.36
CA TYR A 95 -4.64 -16.08 -6.42
C TYR A 95 -3.77 -14.82 -6.40
N GLY A 96 -4.24 -13.77 -7.05
CA GLY A 96 -3.62 -12.44 -6.98
C GLY A 96 -3.67 -11.87 -5.55
N GLY A 97 -2.68 -11.05 -5.19
CA GLY A 97 -2.53 -10.48 -3.86
C GLY A 97 -1.15 -10.71 -3.27
N THR A 98 -1.04 -10.63 -1.95
CA THR A 98 0.22 -10.92 -1.24
C THR A 98 0.32 -12.42 -1.01
N ASN A 99 1.34 -13.05 -1.58
CA ASN A 99 1.63 -14.47 -1.43
C ASN A 99 3.05 -14.67 -0.94
N TYR A 100 3.30 -15.77 -0.22
CA TYR A 100 4.65 -16.10 0.21
C TYR A 100 5.36 -16.98 -0.83
N PHE A 101 6.65 -16.77 -0.99
CA PHE A 101 7.52 -17.57 -1.84
C PHE A 101 8.75 -17.99 -1.06
N TYR A 102 9.40 -19.06 -1.51
CA TYR A 102 10.57 -19.61 -0.84
C TYR A 102 11.88 -19.09 -1.46
N CYS A 103 11.99 -19.23 -2.78
CA CYS A 103 13.16 -18.86 -3.55
C CYS A 103 12.79 -18.85 -5.05
N GLN A 104 13.73 -18.46 -5.91
CA GLN A 104 13.59 -18.45 -7.36
C GLN A 104 14.73 -19.19 -8.06
N ILE A 105 14.47 -19.61 -9.29
CA ILE A 105 15.43 -20.31 -10.16
C ILE A 105 15.30 -19.79 -11.59
N TRP A 106 16.32 -20.07 -12.39
CA TRP A 106 16.25 -19.92 -13.84
C TRP A 106 15.60 -21.16 -14.46
N GLY A 107 14.92 -21.02 -15.60
CA GLY A 107 14.26 -22.13 -16.29
C GLY A 107 13.77 -21.74 -17.67
N HIS A 108 12.73 -22.41 -18.16
CA HIS A 108 12.11 -22.11 -19.46
C HIS A 108 11.49 -20.69 -19.48
N GLU A 109 11.55 -19.99 -20.62
CA GLU A 109 10.90 -18.67 -20.76
C GLU A 109 9.39 -18.80 -20.59
N PHE A 110 8.80 -17.95 -19.75
CA PHE A 110 7.36 -17.73 -19.77
C PHE A 110 7.07 -16.33 -20.30
N ARG A 111 6.06 -16.23 -21.18
CA ARG A 111 5.68 -14.97 -21.83
C ARG A 111 4.19 -14.68 -21.67
N TYR A 112 3.87 -13.45 -21.31
CA TYR A 112 2.52 -12.91 -21.29
C TYR A 112 2.50 -11.49 -21.85
N GLY A 113 2.07 -11.36 -23.12
CA GLY A 113 2.14 -10.08 -23.83
C GLY A 113 3.59 -9.58 -23.93
N SER A 114 3.85 -8.38 -23.41
CA SER A 114 5.19 -7.78 -23.35
C SER A 114 6.05 -8.25 -22.17
N TYR A 115 5.47 -8.95 -21.20
CA TYR A 115 6.20 -9.48 -20.05
C TYR A 115 6.78 -10.84 -20.41
N TYR A 116 8.08 -11.01 -20.19
CA TYR A 116 8.76 -12.30 -20.38
C TYR A 116 9.85 -12.45 -19.34
N ASN A 117 10.04 -13.68 -18.86
CA ASN A 117 11.09 -13.99 -17.91
C ASN A 117 11.42 -15.48 -17.91
N HIS A 118 12.67 -15.82 -17.64
CA HIS A 118 13.15 -17.18 -17.39
C HIS A 118 13.12 -17.55 -15.90
N TYR A 119 12.88 -16.59 -15.00
CA TYR A 119 12.79 -16.85 -13.58
C TYR A 119 11.43 -17.41 -13.16
N TRP A 120 11.48 -18.37 -12.24
CA TRP A 120 10.33 -19.02 -11.63
C TRP A 120 10.45 -18.94 -10.11
N ALA A 121 9.35 -18.67 -9.41
CA ALA A 121 9.33 -18.56 -7.95
C ALA A 121 8.58 -19.74 -7.31
N ARG A 122 9.21 -20.40 -6.34
CA ARG A 122 8.63 -21.56 -5.64
C ARG A 122 7.66 -21.11 -4.56
N THR A 123 6.47 -21.70 -4.53
CA THR A 123 5.40 -21.46 -3.55
C THR A 123 4.64 -22.74 -3.23
N ASP A 124 3.72 -22.67 -2.27
CA ASP A 124 2.58 -23.57 -2.20
C ASP A 124 1.36 -22.80 -2.74
N ASP A 125 0.47 -23.47 -3.47
CA ASP A 125 -0.63 -22.81 -4.18
C ASP A 125 -1.98 -22.95 -3.47
N ASP A 126 -2.97 -22.20 -3.94
CA ASP A 126 -4.32 -22.19 -3.36
C ASP A 126 -5.15 -23.42 -3.76
N SER A 127 -4.60 -24.29 -4.61
CA SER A 127 -5.18 -25.59 -4.96
C SER A 127 -4.73 -26.70 -4.01
N GLY A 128 -3.87 -26.39 -3.04
CA GLY A 128 -3.36 -27.32 -2.03
C GLY A 128 -2.06 -28.03 -2.43
N ASN A 129 -1.46 -27.67 -3.56
CA ASN A 129 -0.17 -28.21 -3.98
C ASN A 129 0.98 -27.51 -3.24
N LYS A 130 2.08 -28.24 -3.07
CA LYS A 130 3.28 -27.73 -2.39
C LYS A 130 4.50 -27.75 -3.29
N ARG A 131 5.40 -26.79 -3.09
CA ARG A 131 6.66 -26.64 -3.85
C ARG A 131 6.44 -26.60 -5.37
N VAL A 132 5.37 -25.92 -5.77
CA VAL A 132 5.07 -25.62 -7.18
C VAL A 132 5.66 -24.27 -7.55
N TRP A 133 5.70 -23.99 -8.84
CA TRP A 133 6.39 -22.81 -9.36
C TRP A 133 5.43 -21.87 -10.07
N LEU A 134 5.61 -20.58 -9.81
CA LEU A 134 4.91 -19.51 -10.50
C LEU A 134 5.90 -18.78 -11.42
N PRO A 135 5.56 -18.55 -12.70
CA PRO A 135 6.32 -17.64 -13.54
C PRO A 135 6.45 -16.26 -12.88
N VAL A 136 7.66 -15.73 -12.73
CA VAL A 136 7.82 -14.45 -12.00
C VAL A 136 7.24 -13.26 -12.75
N VAL A 137 6.84 -13.41 -14.01
CA VAL A 137 6.08 -12.38 -14.75
C VAL A 137 4.79 -11.98 -14.03
N TRP A 138 4.26 -12.84 -13.15
CA TRP A 138 3.06 -12.56 -12.34
C TRP A 138 3.38 -11.83 -11.03
N ILE A 139 4.65 -11.63 -10.69
CA ILE A 139 5.13 -10.97 -9.48
C ILE A 139 5.54 -9.53 -9.81
N SER A 140 5.05 -8.58 -9.02
CA SER A 140 5.40 -7.16 -9.15
C SER A 140 6.82 -6.87 -8.66
N GLY A 141 7.43 -5.81 -9.18
CA GLY A 141 8.75 -5.34 -8.75
C GLY A 141 9.94 -5.98 -9.49
N GLY A 142 9.67 -6.90 -10.42
CA GLY A 142 10.67 -7.48 -11.32
C GLY A 142 10.86 -6.69 -12.63
N VAL A 143 11.81 -7.16 -13.44
CA VAL A 143 12.05 -6.73 -14.83
C VAL A 143 12.07 -7.95 -15.74
N ASN A 144 11.96 -7.75 -17.06
CA ASN A 144 12.08 -8.86 -18.01
C ASN A 144 13.49 -9.48 -17.92
N ASP A 145 13.55 -10.82 -17.92
CA ASP A 145 14.77 -11.63 -17.71
C ASP A 145 15.61 -11.30 -16.46
N GLY A 146 15.03 -10.59 -15.49
CA GLY A 146 15.67 -10.31 -14.21
C GLY A 146 15.07 -11.13 -13.07
N PRO A 147 15.86 -11.45 -12.04
CA PRO A 147 15.33 -12.06 -10.83
C PRO A 147 14.41 -11.07 -10.11
N ILE A 148 13.48 -11.58 -9.30
CA ILE A 148 12.69 -10.74 -8.40
C ILE A 148 13.59 -10.22 -7.28
N PRO A 149 13.73 -8.89 -7.11
CA PRO A 149 14.48 -8.33 -6.00
C PRO A 149 13.97 -8.83 -4.66
N GLY A 150 14.86 -9.18 -3.73
CA GLY A 150 14.48 -9.62 -2.38
C GLY A 150 13.98 -11.07 -2.26
N LEU A 151 13.85 -11.80 -3.36
CA LEU A 151 13.61 -13.26 -3.34
C LEU A 151 14.96 -13.98 -3.55
N PRO A 152 15.41 -14.87 -2.65
CA PRO A 152 16.70 -15.54 -2.80
C PRO A 152 16.67 -16.58 -3.91
N PHE A 153 17.84 -16.97 -4.42
CA PHE A 153 17.96 -18.12 -5.30
C PHE A 153 17.82 -19.43 -4.52
N CYS A 154 17.25 -20.43 -5.18
CA CYS A 154 17.46 -21.82 -4.79
C CYS A 154 18.84 -22.26 -5.37
#